data_AF-A0A962C122-F1
#
_entry.id   AF-A0A962C122-F1
#
_cell.length_a   1.000
_cell.length_b   1.000
_cell.length_c   1.000
_cell.angle_alpha   90.00
_cell.angle_beta   90.00
_cell.angle_gamma   90.00
#
_symmetry.space_group_name_H-M   'P 1'
#
loop_
_entity.id
_entity.type
_entity.pdbx_description
1 polymer ?
#
loop_
_entity_poly.entity_id
_entity_poly.type
_entity_poly.pdbx_seq_one_letter_code
_entity_poly.pdbx_strand_id
1 'polypeptide(L)'
;TTGNKSELAVGYGTIYGDTCGGYAPLKDLYKTEVFALCRWRNAQGDGERIPAAVIERPPSAELRDNQRDEDSLPPYSILDAILHRHLELAQSAAEIIAAGFAAETVQRVLHLVRISEWKRRQYAPGPKVSTLAFGRDRRYPITSAWREVIG
;
A
#
# COMPACT_ATOMS: atom_id res chain seq x y z
N THR A 1 7.06 1.86 -13.55
CA THR A 1 5.99 1.40 -12.65
C THR A 1 5.34 2.59 -11.96
N THR A 2 4.05 2.49 -11.67
CA THR A 2 3.22 3.50 -11.00
C THR A 2 2.69 3.02 -9.64
N GLY A 3 3.19 1.89 -9.14
CA GLY A 3 2.75 1.30 -7.88
C GLY A 3 3.00 2.21 -6.68
N ASN A 4 2.02 2.30 -5.79
CA ASN A 4 2.09 3.08 -4.56
C ASN A 4 2.50 2.23 -3.35
N LYS A 5 2.71 2.87 -2.19
CA LYS A 5 3.17 2.21 -0.96
C LYS A 5 2.16 1.19 -0.44
N SER A 6 0.86 1.45 -0.55
CA SER A 6 -0.19 0.54 -0.09
C SER A 6 -0.15 -0.77 -0.87
N GLU A 7 -0.12 -0.67 -2.21
CA GLU A 7 0.00 -1.80 -3.13
C GLU A 7 1.29 -2.59 -2.87
N LEU A 8 2.41 -1.88 -2.75
CA LEU A 8 3.71 -2.48 -2.47
C LEU A 8 3.75 -3.19 -1.12
N ALA A 9 3.13 -2.61 -0.10
CA ALA A 9 3.10 -3.14 1.26
C ALA A 9 2.46 -4.53 1.28
N VAL A 10 1.29 -4.67 0.65
CA VAL A 10 0.53 -5.94 0.66
C VAL A 10 0.78 -6.81 -0.56
N GLY A 11 1.70 -6.41 -1.45
CA GLY A 11 2.07 -7.16 -2.65
C GLY A 11 0.97 -7.22 -3.70
N TYR A 12 0.11 -6.19 -3.74
CA TYR A 12 -0.95 -6.02 -4.71
C TYR A 12 -0.38 -5.49 -6.03
N GLY A 13 0.15 -6.42 -6.82
CA GLY A 13 0.79 -6.14 -8.09
C GLY A 13 1.31 -7.42 -8.72
N THR A 14 1.42 -7.40 -10.04
CA THR A 14 1.91 -8.52 -10.85
C THR A 14 3.38 -8.30 -11.13
N ILE A 15 4.24 -9.16 -10.56
CA ILE A 15 5.68 -9.12 -10.85
C ILE A 15 5.90 -9.29 -12.34
N TYR A 16 6.76 -8.44 -12.89
CA TYR A 16 7.04 -8.30 -14.31
C TYR A 16 5.91 -7.70 -15.17
N GLY A 17 4.78 -7.36 -14.56
CA GLY A 17 3.70 -6.57 -15.13
C GLY A 17 3.76 -5.11 -14.65
N ASP A 18 2.76 -4.70 -13.87
CA ASP A 18 2.65 -3.33 -13.34
C ASP A 18 3.86 -2.88 -12.49
N THR A 19 4.58 -3.82 -11.89
CA THR A 19 5.76 -3.54 -11.06
C THR A 19 7.01 -3.20 -11.87
N CYS A 20 7.01 -3.44 -13.20
CA CYS A 20 8.17 -3.18 -14.06
C CYS A 20 8.44 -1.69 -14.29
N GLY A 21 9.73 -1.33 -14.34
CA GLY A 21 10.19 -0.01 -14.77
C GLY A 21 11.54 0.38 -14.18
N GLY A 22 12.13 1.45 -14.69
CA GLY A 22 13.41 1.98 -14.20
C GLY A 22 13.31 2.79 -12.90
N TYR A 23 12.13 3.36 -12.61
CA TYR A 23 11.89 4.17 -11.42
C TYR A 23 10.40 4.14 -11.03
N ALA A 24 10.12 4.30 -9.73
CA ALA A 24 8.79 4.24 -9.13
C ALA A 24 8.50 5.53 -8.32
N PRO A 25 7.97 6.59 -8.96
CA PRO A 25 7.79 7.90 -8.31
C PRO A 25 6.86 7.90 -7.10
N LEU A 26 5.86 7.02 -7.09
CA LEU A 26 4.82 6.95 -6.05
C LEU A 26 5.10 5.87 -4.99
N LYS A 27 6.26 5.20 -5.06
CA LYS A 27 6.58 3.99 -4.29
C LYS A 27 6.40 4.15 -2.78
N ASP A 28 6.61 5.37 -2.27
CA ASP A 28 6.58 5.67 -0.85
C ASP A 28 5.43 6.62 -0.45
N LEU A 29 4.38 6.70 -1.27
CA LEU A 29 3.11 7.36 -0.94
C LEU A 29 2.01 6.31 -0.75
N TYR A 30 1.24 6.42 0.32
CA TYR A 30 0.01 5.66 0.52
C TYR A 30 -1.05 6.05 -0.53
N LYS A 31 -1.99 5.16 -0.84
CA LYS A 31 -3.04 5.42 -1.84
C LYS A 31 -3.87 6.64 -1.45
N THR A 32 -4.23 6.77 -0.18
CA THR A 32 -4.91 7.96 0.36
C THR A 32 -4.11 9.25 0.14
N GLU A 33 -2.79 9.21 0.29
CA GLU A 33 -1.90 10.34 -0.01
C GLU A 33 -1.82 10.65 -1.51
N VAL A 34 -1.83 9.63 -2.38
CA VAL A 34 -1.89 9.83 -3.83
C VAL A 34 -3.16 10.61 -4.21
N PHE A 35 -4.32 10.24 -3.68
CA PHE A 35 -5.56 10.98 -3.91
C PHE A 35 -5.50 12.41 -3.36
N ALA A 36 -4.90 12.61 -2.19
CA ALA A 36 -4.71 13.94 -1.61
C ALA A 36 -3.78 14.81 -2.49
N LEU A 37 -2.70 14.23 -3.02
CA LEU A 37 -1.75 14.89 -3.91
C LEU A 37 -2.41 15.30 -5.23
N CYS A 38 -3.27 14.44 -5.81
CA CYS A 38 -4.04 14.77 -7.01
C CYS A 38 -4.93 15.99 -6.78
N ARG A 39 -5.69 16.00 -5.68
CA ARG A 39 -6.55 17.14 -5.29
C ARG A 39 -5.73 18.41 -5.07
N TRP A 40 -4.63 18.31 -4.33
CA TRP A 40 -3.72 19.42 -4.10
C TRP A 40 -3.18 19.99 -5.43
N ARG A 41 -2.76 19.14 -6.37
CA ARG A 41 -2.21 19.58 -7.67
C ARG A 41 -3.24 20.36 -8.49
N ASN A 42 -4.48 19.88 -8.56
CA ASN A 42 -5.55 20.57 -9.28
C ASN A 42 -5.90 21.93 -8.66
N ALA A 43 -5.69 22.10 -7.35
CA ALA A 43 -5.95 23.35 -6.65
C ALA A 43 -4.89 24.45 -6.89
N GLN A 44 -3.76 24.15 -7.54
CA GLN A 44 -2.65 25.11 -7.73
C GLN A 44 -2.87 26.17 -8.83
N GLY A 45 -4.08 26.32 -9.37
CA GLY A 45 -4.45 27.44 -10.25
C GLY A 45 -4.09 27.30 -11.74
N ASP A 46 -3.35 26.26 -12.14
CA ASP A 46 -2.98 26.04 -13.55
C ASP A 46 -4.05 25.30 -14.38
N GLY A 47 -5.30 25.26 -13.90
CA GLY A 47 -6.39 24.44 -14.46
C GLY A 47 -6.35 22.97 -14.00
N GLU A 48 -7.41 22.23 -14.34
CA GLU A 48 -7.54 20.80 -14.04
C GLU A 48 -6.47 19.99 -14.80
N ARG A 49 -5.54 19.38 -14.07
CA ARG A 49 -4.49 18.53 -14.64
C ARG A 49 -4.84 17.05 -14.59
N ILE A 50 -5.61 16.67 -13.58
CA ILE A 50 -6.07 15.30 -13.35
C ILE A 50 -7.59 15.33 -13.37
N PRO A 51 -8.27 14.64 -14.30
CA PRO A 51 -9.73 14.68 -14.38
C PRO A 51 -10.40 14.27 -13.07
N ALA A 52 -11.39 15.04 -12.61
CA ALA A 52 -12.14 14.77 -11.38
C ALA A 52 -12.73 13.35 -11.37
N ALA A 53 -13.21 12.88 -12.53
CA ALA A 53 -13.71 11.53 -12.70
C ALA A 53 -12.71 10.43 -12.31
N VAL A 54 -11.40 10.65 -12.50
CA VAL A 54 -10.34 9.70 -12.10
C VAL A 54 -10.12 9.70 -10.58
N ILE A 55 -10.35 10.83 -9.92
CA ILE A 55 -10.16 11.02 -8.47
C ILE A 55 -11.39 10.51 -7.70
N GLU A 56 -12.59 10.72 -8.25
CA GLU A 56 -13.86 10.39 -7.62
C GLU A 56 -14.30 8.95 -7.89
N ARG A 57 -13.74 8.31 -8.94
CA ARG A 57 -13.98 6.90 -9.19
C ARG A 57 -13.57 6.11 -7.96
N PRO A 58 -14.47 5.25 -7.42
CA PRO A 58 -14.10 4.34 -6.36
C PRO A 58 -12.84 3.57 -6.77
N PRO A 59 -11.85 3.41 -5.88
CA PRO A 59 -10.66 2.65 -6.19
C PRO A 59 -11.06 1.24 -6.66
N SER A 60 -10.94 1.03 -7.97
CA SER A 60 -11.32 -0.19 -8.66
C SER A 60 -10.07 -0.78 -9.26
N ALA A 61 -9.87 -2.09 -9.15
CA ALA A 61 -8.86 -2.79 -9.93
C ALA A 61 -9.32 -2.76 -11.40
N GLU A 62 -8.92 -1.73 -12.15
CA GLU A 62 -9.56 -1.34 -13.42
C GLU A 62 -9.38 -2.29 -14.61
N LEU A 63 -9.06 -3.57 -14.44
CA LEU A 63 -8.83 -4.48 -15.57
C LEU A 63 -9.40 -5.89 -15.37
N ARG A 64 -10.73 -6.05 -15.22
CA ARG A 64 -11.48 -7.23 -15.72
C ARG A 64 -13.00 -7.16 -15.52
N ASP A 65 -13.75 -7.29 -16.62
CA ASP A 65 -15.22 -7.38 -16.66
C ASP A 65 -15.80 -8.70 -16.11
N ASN A 66 -14.99 -9.63 -15.59
CA ASN A 66 -15.48 -10.93 -15.10
C ASN A 66 -14.54 -11.63 -14.09
N GLN A 67 -13.74 -10.88 -13.33
CA GLN A 67 -13.01 -11.48 -12.20
C GLN A 67 -13.85 -11.35 -10.93
N ARG A 68 -14.37 -12.47 -10.43
CA ARG A 68 -14.89 -12.57 -9.07
C ARG A 68 -13.69 -12.67 -8.12
N ASP A 69 -13.00 -11.57 -7.91
CA ASP A 69 -12.15 -11.40 -6.74
C ASP A 69 -13.04 -10.73 -5.69
N GLU A 70 -13.74 -11.52 -4.89
CA GLU A 70 -14.43 -10.98 -3.71
C GLU A 70 -13.38 -10.27 -2.84
N ASP A 71 -13.40 -8.93 -2.86
CA ASP A 71 -12.77 -7.97 -1.95
C ASP A 71 -11.45 -8.43 -1.29
N SER A 72 -10.36 -8.41 -2.07
CA SER A 72 -9.06 -8.90 -1.60
C SER A 72 -8.37 -7.98 -0.57
N LEU A 73 -8.78 -6.71 -0.47
CA LEU A 73 -8.23 -5.72 0.47
C LEU A 73 -9.36 -4.93 1.14
N PRO A 74 -9.19 -4.50 2.41
CA PRO A 74 -10.11 -3.53 3.01
C PRO A 74 -10.02 -2.18 2.27
N PRO A 75 -11.00 -1.26 2.46
CA PRO A 75 -10.94 0.08 1.89
C PRO A 75 -9.60 0.76 2.18
N TYR A 76 -9.06 1.53 1.23
CA TYR A 76 -7.73 2.14 1.37
C TYR A 76 -7.60 3.03 2.62
N SER A 77 -8.68 3.69 3.06
CA SER A 77 -8.68 4.44 4.32
C SER A 77 -8.37 3.57 5.54
N ILE A 78 -8.85 2.33 5.57
CA ILE A 78 -8.59 1.34 6.62
C ILE A 78 -7.23 0.68 6.40
N LEU A 79 -6.92 0.26 5.17
CA LEU A 79 -5.65 -0.36 4.82
C LEU A 79 -4.48 0.55 5.19
N ASP A 80 -4.49 1.78 4.69
CA ASP A 80 -3.39 2.73 4.87
C ASP A 80 -3.24 3.12 6.35
N ALA A 81 -4.33 3.20 7.12
CA ALA A 81 -4.26 3.46 8.55
C ALA A 81 -3.61 2.29 9.33
N ILE A 82 -3.93 1.04 8.99
CA ILE A 82 -3.29 -0.15 9.57
C ILE A 82 -1.81 -0.18 9.18
N LEU A 83 -1.50 0.03 7.89
CA LEU A 83 -0.13 0.05 7.40
C LEU A 83 0.68 1.16 8.08
N HIS A 84 0.14 2.37 8.20
CA HIS A 84 0.80 3.49 8.86
C HIS A 84 1.20 3.16 10.30
N ARG A 85 0.26 2.57 11.05
CA ARG A 85 0.49 2.15 12.43
C ARG A 85 1.55 1.06 12.53
N HIS A 86 1.49 0.06 11.65
CA HIS A 86 2.42 -1.06 11.70
C HIS A 86 3.83 -0.70 11.20
N LEU A 87 3.93 0.05 10.11
CA LEU A 87 5.19 0.31 9.41
C LEU A 87 5.91 1.53 9.98
N GLU A 88 5.23 2.67 10.13
CA GLU A 88 5.85 3.92 10.57
C GLU A 88 5.82 4.10 12.08
N LEU A 89 4.74 3.67 12.74
CA LEU A 89 4.63 3.76 14.20
C LEU A 89 5.11 2.51 14.94
N ALA A 90 5.54 1.47 14.21
CA ALA A 90 6.04 0.21 14.74
C ALA A 90 5.10 -0.48 15.75
N GLN A 91 3.79 -0.28 15.60
CA GLN A 91 2.78 -0.89 16.47
C GLN A 91 2.58 -2.37 16.15
N SER A 92 2.43 -3.16 17.21
CA SER A 92 2.03 -4.57 17.20
C SER A 92 0.60 -4.76 16.71
N ALA A 93 0.25 -5.98 16.31
CA ALA A 93 -1.13 -6.31 15.95
C ALA A 93 -2.11 -6.00 17.10
N ALA A 94 -1.72 -6.28 18.35
CA ALA A 94 -2.54 -6.03 19.53
C ALA A 94 -2.82 -4.54 19.74
N GLU A 95 -1.80 -3.68 19.59
CA GLU A 95 -1.96 -2.22 19.70
C GLU A 95 -2.87 -1.65 18.60
N ILE A 96 -2.75 -2.17 17.38
CA ILE A 96 -3.61 -1.75 16.26
C ILE A 96 -5.07 -2.19 16.51
N ILE A 97 -5.29 -3.39 17.02
CA ILE A 97 -6.63 -3.87 17.40
C ILE A 97 -7.21 -3.02 18.52
N ALA A 98 -6.42 -2.71 19.56
CA ALA A 98 -6.82 -1.84 20.65
C ALA A 98 -7.15 -0.41 20.18
N ALA A 99 -6.58 0.04 19.06
CA ALA A 99 -6.92 1.31 18.42
C ALA A 99 -8.25 1.28 17.64
N GLY A 100 -9.00 0.17 17.68
CA GLY A 100 -10.36 0.05 17.14
C GLY A 100 -10.46 -0.62 15.77
N PHE A 101 -9.38 -1.19 15.24
CA PHE A 101 -9.42 -1.93 13.97
C PHE A 101 -9.85 -3.39 14.22
N ALA A 102 -10.66 -3.93 13.30
CA ALA A 102 -11.11 -5.32 13.40
C ALA A 102 -9.93 -6.30 13.34
N ALA A 103 -9.88 -7.24 14.30
CA ALA A 103 -8.77 -8.18 14.46
C ALA A 103 -8.49 -8.99 13.19
N GLU A 104 -9.54 -9.49 12.53
CA GLU A 104 -9.41 -10.24 11.28
C GLU A 104 -8.76 -9.39 10.17
N THR A 105 -9.16 -8.13 10.03
CA THR A 105 -8.61 -7.21 9.04
C THR A 105 -7.13 -6.92 9.32
N VAL A 106 -6.77 -6.64 10.58
CA VAL A 106 -5.37 -6.41 10.99
C VAL A 106 -4.52 -7.63 10.68
N GLN A 107 -4.94 -8.81 11.13
CA GLN A 107 -4.24 -10.07 10.90
C GLN A 107 -4.01 -10.35 9.41
N ARG A 108 -5.04 -10.13 8.59
CA ARG A 108 -4.98 -10.29 7.13
C ARG A 108 -3.99 -9.32 6.50
N VAL A 109 -4.06 -8.03 6.83
CA VAL A 109 -3.13 -7.02 6.28
C VAL A 109 -1.68 -7.34 6.68
N LEU A 110 -1.42 -7.64 7.95
CA LEU A 110 -0.06 -7.97 8.40
C LEU A 110 0.45 -9.29 7.80
N HIS A 111 -0.43 -10.27 7.57
CA HIS A 111 -0.08 -11.47 6.81
C HIS A 111 0.36 -11.13 5.38
N LEU A 112 -0.42 -10.32 4.66
CA LEU A 112 -0.06 -9.88 3.30
C LEU A 112 1.26 -9.10 3.27
N VAL A 113 1.50 -8.24 4.26
CA VAL A 113 2.78 -7.55 4.42
C VAL A 113 3.91 -8.55 4.54
N ARG A 114 3.80 -9.56 5.40
CA ARG A 114 4.86 -10.57 5.59
C ARG A 114 5.16 -11.36 4.31
N ILE A 115 4.13 -11.95 3.68
CA ILE A 115 4.34 -12.85 2.54
C ILE A 115 4.81 -12.13 1.27
N SER A 116 4.63 -10.81 1.20
CA SER A 116 4.96 -10.00 0.01
C SER A 116 6.41 -9.52 -0.04
N GLU A 117 7.26 -9.93 0.89
CA GLU A 117 8.68 -9.51 0.96
C GLU A 117 9.45 -9.83 -0.32
N TRP A 118 9.21 -11.01 -0.91
CA TRP A 118 9.89 -11.42 -2.15
C TRP A 118 9.54 -10.52 -3.34
N LYS A 119 8.30 -10.01 -3.41
CA LYS A 119 7.86 -9.06 -4.45
C LYS A 119 8.54 -7.72 -4.27
N ARG A 120 8.57 -7.21 -3.03
CA ARG A 120 9.16 -5.90 -2.70
C ARG A 120 10.65 -5.82 -3.00
N ARG A 121 11.38 -6.93 -2.86
CA ARG A 121 12.82 -7.01 -3.18
C ARG A 121 13.14 -6.81 -4.66
N GLN A 122 12.16 -7.00 -5.56
CA GLN A 122 12.33 -6.87 -7.00
C GLN A 122 11.73 -5.57 -7.56
N TYR A 123 11.19 -4.71 -6.70
CA TYR A 123 10.57 -3.46 -7.15
C TYR A 123 11.62 -2.43 -7.57
N ALA A 124 11.27 -1.63 -8.58
CA ALA A 124 12.08 -0.51 -9.04
C ALA A 124 12.44 0.46 -7.88
N PRO A 125 13.58 1.16 -7.96
CA PRO A 125 13.92 2.21 -7.00
C PRO A 125 12.92 3.37 -7.08
N GLY A 126 12.79 4.13 -6.00
CA GLY A 126 11.86 5.27 -5.90
C GLY A 126 12.30 6.22 -4.79
N PRO A 127 11.69 7.41 -4.69
CA PRO A 127 12.01 8.37 -3.65
C PRO A 127 11.49 7.87 -2.29
N LYS A 128 12.15 8.29 -1.21
CA LYS A 128 11.64 8.16 0.16
C LYS A 128 11.05 9.51 0.58
N VAL A 129 9.80 9.50 1.00
CA VAL A 129 9.08 10.69 1.49
C VAL A 129 8.45 10.48 2.88
N SER A 130 8.40 9.24 3.35
CA SER A 130 7.92 8.85 4.68
C SER A 130 9.07 8.63 5.68
N THR A 131 8.75 8.35 6.95
CA THR A 131 9.75 8.03 7.98
C THR A 131 10.40 6.66 7.74
N LEU A 132 9.64 5.68 7.21
CA LEU A 132 10.10 4.32 6.94
C LEU A 132 9.70 3.86 5.53
N ALA A 133 10.68 3.69 4.64
CA ALA A 133 10.45 3.20 3.27
C ALA A 133 10.81 1.72 3.10
N PHE A 134 10.13 1.03 2.18
CA PHE A 134 10.52 -0.32 1.79
C PHE A 134 11.85 -0.31 1.00
N GLY A 135 12.84 -1.05 1.49
CA GLY A 135 14.17 -1.11 0.92
C GLY A 135 15.25 -1.03 1.99
N ARG A 136 15.98 0.07 2.06
CA ARG A 136 17.10 0.22 3.00
C ARG A 136 16.65 0.21 4.46
N ASP A 137 15.53 0.85 4.77
CA ASP A 137 15.08 1.10 6.15
C ASP A 137 14.38 -0.10 6.78
N ARG A 138 13.74 -0.95 5.98
CA ARG A 138 13.03 -2.15 6.43
C ARG A 138 13.55 -3.39 5.72
N ARG A 139 14.32 -4.21 6.44
CA ARG A 139 14.95 -5.43 5.92
C ARG A 139 14.42 -6.66 6.65
N TYR A 140 13.57 -7.43 5.99
CA TYR A 140 13.04 -8.69 6.52
C TYR A 140 13.50 -9.87 5.66
N PRO A 141 13.65 -11.08 6.24
CA PRO A 141 13.94 -12.28 5.47
C PRO A 141 12.77 -12.62 4.52
N ILE A 142 13.10 -13.12 3.32
CA ILE A 142 12.10 -13.66 2.39
C ILE A 142 11.54 -14.98 2.94
N THR A 143 12.42 -15.92 3.28
CA THR A 143 12.03 -17.19 3.90
C THR A 143 11.87 -16.98 5.39
N SER A 144 10.62 -16.90 5.85
CA SER A 144 10.29 -16.79 7.27
C SER A 144 8.98 -17.49 7.58
N ALA A 145 8.98 -18.29 8.64
CA ALA A 145 7.77 -18.88 9.23
C ALA A 145 7.34 -18.14 10.51
N TRP A 146 7.98 -17.01 10.84
CA TRP A 146 7.64 -16.24 12.04
C TRP A 146 6.19 -15.73 11.97
N ARG A 147 5.47 -15.92 13.07
CA ARG A 147 4.10 -15.43 13.26
C ARG A 147 4.07 -14.65 14.57
N GLU A 148 3.49 -13.46 14.51
CA GLU A 148 3.18 -12.69 15.70
C GLU A 148 2.09 -13.43 16.49
N VAL A 149 2.34 -13.69 17.77
CA VAL A 149 1.34 -14.26 18.68
C VAL A 149 0.53 -13.09 19.23
N ILE A 150 -0.76 -13.04 18.90
CA ILE A 150 -1.69 -12.09 19.51
C ILE A 150 -2.10 -12.74 20.83
N GLY A 151 -1.61 -12.16 21.94
CA GLY A 151 -1.93 -12.58 23.30
C GLY A 151 -3.33 -12.15 23.73
#